data_AF-A0A8S3ULY8-F1
#
_entry.id   AF-A0A8S3ULY8-F1
#
_cell.length_a   1.000
_cell.length_b   1.000
_cell.length_c   1.000
_cell.angle_alpha   90.00
_cell.angle_beta   90.00
_cell.angle_gamma   90.00
#
_symmetry.space_group_name_H-M   'P 1'
#
loop_
_entity.id
_entity.type
_entity.pdbx_description
1 polymer ?
#
loop_
_entity_poly.entity_id
_entity_poly.type
_entity_poly.pdbx_seq_one_letter_code
_entity_poly.pdbx_strand_id
1 'polypeptide(L)'
;MNDEILHAVKRKKTAFYIWKQQGRPKEPGNFYLKEKTITTYDLRTLCRKEQALERINTRQQILDAKSSDTTLFYKLIRKQRGKMGRFIEELIVENETYQTSDSVLEGWTKHFGDLAKKSNYQNFDQNHLEAVEVETEIILKICKENYLHEKVSIQELKNAVKKLNTNKAMDFYGITAENFIYASETLLESERSSLEWRIAERQLQIKTYSSNSWFIDLKKICGKYDIIEIEQYLDKPLTKIEWKRFITKKIHKYWEDDIKTKMKGYSTLKYLNCEYDIGRIHPLLKTTSANITEIKKLSICTKFVTGTYILQSNKAEYSNYATNPMCRLCNKADETIEHFILLCETTSQIRSSLIVKILHEGSLVLARESLQTPIDLITLIINPYHYLPKKMCKDVEDRVGNHLVPLCRQLLYTLHSKRYDVLTKADTKANRK
;
A
#
# COMPACT_ATOMS: atom_id res chain seq x y z
N MET A 1 25.08 21.75 26.61
CA MET A 1 24.01 21.06 27.39
C MET A 1 23.46 22.10 28.35
N ASN A 2 22.15 22.36 28.32
CA ASN A 2 21.49 23.40 29.10
C ASN A 2 21.82 23.27 30.61
N ASP A 3 22.16 24.38 31.27
CA ASP A 3 22.53 24.42 32.68
C ASP A 3 21.40 23.91 33.61
N GLU A 4 20.15 24.07 33.20
CA GLU A 4 18.99 23.51 33.90
C GLU A 4 19.02 21.98 33.91
N ILE A 5 19.40 21.35 32.80
CA ILE A 5 19.55 19.89 32.71
C ILE A 5 20.71 19.43 33.58
N LEU A 6 21.84 20.15 33.58
CA LEU A 6 22.98 19.86 34.44
C LEU A 6 22.59 19.90 35.92
N HIS A 7 21.83 20.92 36.32
CA HIS A 7 21.31 21.05 37.68
C HIS A 7 20.32 19.93 38.03
N ALA A 8 19.40 19.59 37.13
CA ALA A 8 18.47 18.48 37.31
C ALA A 8 19.17 17.11 37.41
N VAL A 9 20.25 16.89 36.64
CA VAL A 9 21.09 15.69 36.74
C VAL A 9 21.75 15.61 38.12
N LYS A 10 22.29 16.73 38.63
CA LYS A 10 22.87 16.79 39.98
C LYS A 10 21.81 16.48 41.04
N ARG A 11 20.66 17.14 41.00
CA ARG A 11 19.53 16.89 41.93
C ARG A 11 19.08 15.44 41.92
N LYS A 12 18.91 14.84 40.73
CA LYS A 12 18.55 13.42 40.60
C LYS A 12 19.61 12.52 41.23
N LYS A 13 20.90 12.78 41.00
CA LYS A 13 22.00 11.99 41.59
C LYS A 13 21.98 12.09 43.12
N THR A 14 21.79 13.28 43.67
CA THR A 14 21.67 13.50 45.12
C THR A 14 20.46 12.76 45.69
N ALA A 15 19.27 12.92 45.13
CA ALA A 15 18.06 12.23 45.57
C ALA A 15 18.18 10.70 45.47
N PHE A 16 18.83 10.18 44.41
CA PHE A 16 19.12 8.76 44.27
C PHE A 16 20.08 8.25 45.34
N TYR A 17 21.12 9.02 45.67
CA TYR A 17 22.09 8.68 46.70
C TYR A 17 21.46 8.65 48.09
N ILE A 18 20.68 9.68 48.44
CA ILE A 18 19.93 9.74 49.71
C ILE A 18 18.96 8.58 49.82
N TRP A 19 18.15 8.32 48.80
CA TRP A 19 17.26 7.14 48.76
C TRP A 19 18.01 5.82 48.96
N LYS A 20 19.23 5.70 48.39
CA LYS A 20 20.08 4.51 48.56
C LYS A 20 20.61 4.38 50.00
N GLN A 21 21.00 5.49 50.65
CA GLN A 21 21.45 5.49 52.04
C GLN A 21 20.34 5.08 53.02
N GLN A 22 19.10 5.47 52.73
CA GLN A 22 17.93 5.16 53.57
C GLN A 22 17.40 3.73 53.39
N GLY A 23 18.22 2.81 52.88
CA GLY A 23 17.84 1.40 52.71
C GLY A 23 16.96 1.12 51.50
N ARG A 24 16.85 2.05 50.53
CA ARG A 24 16.04 1.91 49.32
C ARG A 24 14.56 1.61 49.61
N PRO A 25 13.89 2.47 50.40
CA PRO A 25 12.52 2.25 50.79
C PRO A 25 11.62 2.14 49.55
N LYS A 26 10.67 1.20 49.62
CA LYS A 26 9.76 0.84 48.53
C LYS A 26 8.32 1.29 48.79
N GLU A 27 8.01 1.73 50.00
CA GLU A 27 6.67 2.17 50.37
C GLU A 27 6.26 3.40 49.55
N PRO A 28 5.09 3.39 48.89
CA PRO A 28 4.64 4.49 48.03
C PRO A 28 4.53 5.85 48.73
N GLY A 29 4.28 5.83 50.06
CA GLY A 29 4.25 7.03 50.90
C GLY A 29 5.62 7.52 51.37
N ASN A 30 6.69 6.76 51.13
CA ASN A 30 8.01 7.12 51.61
C ASN A 30 8.54 8.38 50.91
N PHE A 31 8.93 9.37 51.70
CA PHE A 31 9.41 10.67 51.24
C PHE A 31 10.57 10.55 50.25
N TYR A 32 11.61 9.74 50.56
CA TYR A 32 12.81 9.64 49.73
C TYR A 32 12.54 8.95 48.38
N LEU A 33 11.61 7.98 48.37
CA LEU A 33 11.16 7.36 47.12
C LEU A 33 10.40 8.37 46.25
N LYS A 34 9.52 9.18 46.86
CA LYS A 34 8.76 10.24 46.18
C LYS A 34 9.70 11.30 45.60
N GLU A 35 10.66 11.78 46.37
CA GLU A 35 11.64 12.79 45.92
C GLU A 35 12.53 12.29 44.77
N LYS A 36 13.04 11.06 44.85
CA LYS A 36 13.77 10.41 43.74
C LYS A 36 12.91 10.31 42.48
N THR A 37 11.63 10.01 42.64
CA THR A 37 10.68 9.86 41.52
C THR A 37 10.43 11.21 40.86
N ILE A 38 10.13 12.25 41.65
CA ILE A 38 9.93 13.63 41.17
C ILE A 38 11.17 14.12 40.42
N THR A 39 12.36 14.04 41.03
CA THR A 39 13.60 14.52 40.38
C THR A 39 13.95 13.75 39.10
N THR A 40 13.59 12.46 39.01
CA THR A 40 13.73 11.68 37.78
C THR A 40 12.73 12.13 36.71
N TYR A 41 11.49 12.41 37.10
CA TYR A 41 10.46 12.93 36.20
C TYR A 41 10.83 14.32 35.67
N ASP A 42 11.29 15.22 36.54
CA ASP A 42 11.73 16.57 36.19
C ASP A 42 12.85 16.54 35.15
N LEU A 43 13.89 15.72 35.40
CA LEU A 43 14.99 15.56 34.44
C LEU A 43 14.50 15.06 33.09
N ARG A 44 13.62 14.05 33.06
CA ARG A 44 13.05 13.54 31.80
C ARG A 44 12.24 14.62 31.08
N THR A 45 11.49 15.43 31.81
CA THR A 45 10.69 16.52 31.26
C THR A 45 11.59 17.58 30.63
N LEU A 46 12.66 18.00 31.32
CA LEU A 46 13.64 18.95 30.78
C LEU A 46 14.37 18.39 29.56
N CYS A 47 14.81 17.13 29.59
CA CYS A 47 15.42 16.50 28.41
C CYS A 47 14.46 16.44 27.22
N ARG A 48 13.17 16.15 27.44
CA ARG A 48 12.16 16.14 26.36
C ARG A 48 11.93 17.53 25.78
N LYS A 49 11.89 18.57 26.63
CA LYS A 49 11.78 19.97 26.19
C LYS A 49 12.98 20.36 25.34
N GLU A 50 14.20 20.07 25.79
CA GLU A 50 15.43 20.35 25.06
C GLU A 50 15.48 19.59 23.72
N GLN A 51 15.12 18.31 23.70
CA GLN A 51 15.04 17.53 22.46
C GLN A 51 13.96 18.08 21.50
N ALA A 52 12.83 18.58 22.02
CA ALA A 52 11.82 19.24 21.22
C ALA A 52 12.36 20.55 20.60
N LEU A 53 13.05 21.37 21.39
CA LEU A 53 13.72 22.58 20.92
C LEU A 53 14.80 22.26 19.89
N GLU A 54 15.63 21.24 20.11
CA GLU A 54 16.65 20.80 19.15
C GLU A 54 16.01 20.36 17.82
N ARG A 55 14.87 19.67 17.86
CA ARG A 55 14.09 19.31 16.65
C ARG A 55 13.55 20.54 15.93
N ILE A 56 13.02 21.52 16.66
CA ILE A 56 12.55 22.79 16.08
C ILE A 56 13.72 23.54 15.42
N ASN A 57 14.82 23.70 16.14
CA ASN A 57 16.03 24.38 15.64
C ASN A 57 16.61 23.66 14.42
N THR A 58 16.68 22.33 14.45
CA THR A 58 17.15 21.54 13.30
C THR A 58 16.21 21.71 12.11
N ARG A 59 14.89 21.72 12.33
CA ARG A 59 13.90 21.98 11.27
C ARG A 59 14.10 23.37 10.68
N GLN A 60 14.33 24.39 11.50
CA GLN A 60 14.58 25.75 11.02
C GLN A 60 15.88 25.81 10.19
N GLN A 61 16.97 25.22 10.69
CA GLN A 61 18.23 25.13 9.94
C GLN A 61 18.09 24.42 8.59
N ILE A 62 17.25 23.38 8.51
CA ILE A 62 16.92 22.72 7.23
C ILE A 62 16.20 23.69 6.29
N LEU A 63 15.24 24.46 6.80
CA LEU A 63 14.49 25.43 5.99
C LEU A 63 15.38 26.56 5.49
N ASP A 64 16.26 27.08 6.34
CA ASP A 64 17.19 28.16 5.98
C ASP A 64 18.20 27.67 4.92
N ALA A 65 18.85 26.52 5.19
CA ALA A 65 19.84 25.91 4.29
C ALA A 65 19.26 25.48 2.94
N LYS A 66 17.94 25.22 2.85
CA LYS A 66 17.27 24.82 1.60
C LYS A 66 17.50 25.83 0.47
N SER A 67 17.58 27.12 0.81
CA SER A 67 17.70 28.20 -0.18
C SER A 67 19.14 28.70 -0.36
N SER A 68 19.98 28.58 0.67
CA SER A 68 21.32 29.18 0.69
C SER A 68 22.47 28.18 0.55
N ASP A 69 22.33 26.94 1.01
CA ASP A 69 23.41 25.93 1.02
C ASP A 69 22.86 24.50 0.87
N THR A 70 22.87 24.01 -0.37
CA THR A 70 22.39 22.66 -0.72
C THR A 70 23.17 21.54 -0.02
N THR A 71 24.47 21.75 0.24
CA THR A 71 25.32 20.73 0.87
C THR A 71 24.96 20.56 2.34
N LEU A 72 24.80 21.68 3.06
CA LEU A 72 24.34 21.69 4.44
C LEU A 72 22.92 21.10 4.57
N PHE A 73 22.01 21.44 3.64
CA PHE A 73 20.67 20.89 3.60
C PHE A 73 20.66 19.35 3.57
N TYR A 74 21.36 18.74 2.61
CA TYR A 74 21.40 17.27 2.50
C TYR A 74 22.15 16.59 3.67
N LYS A 75 23.09 17.29 4.31
CA LYS A 75 23.75 16.81 5.54
C LYS A 75 22.77 16.76 6.71
N LEU A 76 21.95 17.80 6.90
CA LEU A 76 20.94 17.87 7.96
C LEU A 76 19.82 16.84 7.79
N ILE A 77 19.36 16.61 6.55
CA ILE A 77 18.36 15.56 6.24
C ILE A 77 18.89 14.16 6.58
N ARG A 78 20.16 13.87 6.24
CA ARG A 78 20.80 12.59 6.59
C ARG A 78 20.97 12.39 8.09
N LYS A 79 21.19 13.46 8.86
CA LYS A 79 21.26 13.41 10.33
C LYS A 79 19.91 13.05 10.97
N GLN A 80 18.79 13.47 10.36
CA GLN A 80 17.43 13.20 10.86
C GLN A 80 16.89 11.82 10.48
N ARG A 81 17.31 11.28 9.33
CA ARG A 81 17.10 9.86 9.00
C ARG A 81 18.02 9.05 9.91
N GLY A 82 17.57 8.76 11.13
CA GLY A 82 18.31 7.89 12.06
C GLY A 82 18.83 6.65 11.32
N LYS A 83 20.02 6.16 11.68
CA LYS A 83 20.54 4.92 11.10
C LYS A 83 19.46 3.85 11.32
N MET A 84 18.82 3.37 10.24
CA MET A 84 17.81 2.31 10.34
C MET A 84 18.52 1.08 10.87
N GLY A 85 18.52 0.94 12.19
CA GLY A 85 19.43 0.06 12.90
C GLY A 85 19.05 -1.39 12.70
N ARG A 86 17.74 -1.69 12.66
CA ARG A 86 17.18 -3.03 12.46
C ARG A 86 15.76 -2.91 11.93
N PHE A 87 15.39 -3.80 11.01
CA PHE A 87 13.99 -4.07 10.72
C PHE A 87 13.38 -4.78 11.94
N ILE A 88 12.11 -4.52 12.25
CA ILE A 88 11.41 -5.26 13.32
C ILE A 88 11.16 -6.66 12.76
N GLU A 89 11.94 -7.63 13.24
CA GLU A 89 11.85 -9.03 12.82
C GLU A 89 10.75 -9.79 13.58
N GLU A 90 10.29 -9.27 14.71
CA GLU A 90 9.28 -9.89 15.55
C GLU A 90 8.52 -8.85 16.37
N LEU A 91 7.20 -8.89 16.31
CA LEU A 91 6.26 -8.11 17.12
C LEU A 91 5.41 -9.08 17.94
N ILE A 92 5.35 -8.93 19.25
CA ILE A 92 4.49 -9.74 20.12
C ILE A 92 3.36 -8.85 20.63
N VAL A 93 2.11 -9.22 20.33
CA VAL A 93 0.89 -8.55 20.80
C VAL A 93 0.05 -9.58 21.54
N GLU A 94 -0.20 -9.34 22.83
CA GLU A 94 -0.82 -10.30 23.74
C GLU A 94 -0.04 -11.63 23.79
N ASN A 95 -0.67 -12.73 23.38
CA ASN A 95 -0.07 -14.07 23.31
C ASN A 95 0.26 -14.50 21.86
N GLU A 96 0.22 -13.55 20.92
CA GLU A 96 0.48 -13.81 19.51
C GLU A 96 1.76 -13.10 19.04
N THR A 97 2.53 -13.83 18.22
CA THR A 97 3.82 -13.40 17.72
C THR A 97 3.76 -13.22 16.21
N TYR A 98 4.20 -12.07 15.73
CA TYR A 98 4.11 -11.61 14.35
C TYR A 98 5.53 -11.34 13.82
N GLN A 99 6.06 -12.22 12.95
CA GLN A 99 7.48 -12.23 12.55
C GLN A 99 7.76 -11.73 11.12
N THR A 100 6.73 -11.39 10.36
CA THR A 100 6.86 -10.90 8.98
C THR A 100 6.45 -9.44 8.90
N SER A 101 6.97 -8.67 7.93
CA SER A 101 6.63 -7.24 7.78
C SER A 101 5.12 -7.01 7.74
N ASP A 102 4.37 -7.88 7.06
CA ASP A 102 2.93 -7.76 6.91
C ASP A 102 2.20 -8.21 8.18
N SER A 103 2.64 -9.32 8.79
CA SER A 103 2.07 -9.76 10.08
C SER A 103 2.37 -8.75 11.19
N VAL A 104 3.51 -8.06 11.16
CA VAL A 104 3.83 -6.99 12.11
C VAL A 104 2.81 -5.85 11.96
N LEU A 105 2.45 -5.47 10.73
CA LEU A 105 1.38 -4.50 10.50
C LEU A 105 0.01 -5.00 10.97
N GLU A 106 -0.27 -6.29 10.81
CA GLU A 106 -1.49 -6.93 11.29
C GLU A 106 -1.56 -6.97 12.82
N GLY A 107 -0.47 -7.35 13.48
CA GLY A 107 -0.33 -7.30 14.93
C GLY A 107 -0.52 -5.88 15.46
N TRP A 108 0.04 -4.87 14.80
CA TRP A 108 -0.24 -3.48 15.12
C TRP A 108 -1.71 -3.11 14.93
N THR A 109 -2.32 -3.53 13.82
CA THR A 109 -3.73 -3.26 13.53
C THR A 109 -4.63 -3.90 14.58
N LYS A 110 -4.35 -5.15 14.97
CA LYS A 110 -5.06 -5.86 16.03
C LYS A 110 -4.87 -5.15 17.38
N HIS A 111 -3.64 -4.85 17.76
CA HIS A 111 -3.32 -4.15 18.99
C HIS A 111 -4.08 -2.83 19.13
N PHE A 112 -4.01 -1.97 18.11
CA PHE A 112 -4.70 -0.68 18.14
C PHE A 112 -6.21 -0.83 18.01
N GLY A 113 -6.70 -1.85 17.31
CA GLY A 113 -8.10 -2.20 17.26
C GLY A 113 -8.65 -2.65 18.61
N ASP A 114 -7.87 -3.42 19.36
CA ASP A 114 -8.23 -3.89 20.70
C ASP A 114 -8.16 -2.78 21.74
N LEU A 115 -7.20 -1.85 21.62
CA LEU A 115 -7.19 -0.62 22.42
C LEU A 115 -8.42 0.28 22.20
N ALA A 116 -9.09 0.15 21.05
CA ALA A 116 -10.32 0.86 20.75
C ALA A 116 -11.58 0.14 21.28
N LYS A 117 -11.46 -1.09 21.80
CA LYS A 117 -12.58 -1.85 22.38
C LYS A 117 -12.72 -1.52 23.88
N LYS A 118 -13.97 -1.56 24.37
CA LYS A 118 -14.28 -1.39 25.79
C LYS A 118 -13.56 -2.48 26.60
N SER A 119 -12.74 -2.04 27.54
CA SER A 119 -11.98 -2.90 28.45
C SER A 119 -12.92 -3.57 29.47
N ASN A 120 -12.91 -4.90 29.56
CA ASN A 120 -13.72 -5.67 30.51
C ASN A 120 -13.00 -5.93 31.85
N TYR A 121 -11.99 -5.12 32.21
CA TYR A 121 -11.24 -5.31 33.44
C TYR A 121 -12.10 -4.99 34.68
N GLN A 122 -12.11 -5.89 35.67
CA GLN A 122 -12.86 -5.72 36.93
C GLN A 122 -12.47 -4.47 37.75
N ASN A 123 -11.31 -3.85 37.47
CA ASN A 123 -10.83 -2.64 38.13
C ASN A 123 -10.90 -1.40 37.23
N PHE A 124 -11.68 -1.45 36.15
CA PHE A 124 -11.89 -0.28 35.31
C PHE A 124 -12.60 0.81 36.12
N ASP A 125 -12.20 2.07 35.95
CA ASP A 125 -12.77 3.19 36.72
C ASP A 125 -14.26 3.33 36.38
N GLN A 126 -15.08 2.77 37.27
CA GLN A 126 -16.53 2.69 37.08
C GLN A 126 -17.15 4.08 36.94
N ASN A 127 -16.60 5.09 37.62
CA ASN A 127 -17.07 6.47 37.51
C ASN A 127 -16.76 7.08 36.14
N HIS A 128 -15.58 6.79 35.60
CA HIS A 128 -15.22 7.25 34.25
C HIS A 128 -16.07 6.54 33.19
N LEU A 129 -16.36 5.24 33.38
CA LEU A 129 -17.22 4.50 32.49
C LEU A 129 -18.65 5.06 32.50
N GLU A 130 -19.21 5.30 33.68
CA GLU A 130 -20.53 5.91 33.83
C GLU A 130 -20.59 7.31 33.20
N ALA A 131 -19.55 8.13 33.34
CA ALA A 131 -19.47 9.45 32.69
C ALA A 131 -19.50 9.34 31.14
N VAL A 132 -18.74 8.40 30.57
CA VAL A 132 -18.71 8.16 29.11
C VAL A 132 -20.04 7.59 28.61
N GLU A 133 -20.68 6.71 29.40
CA GLU A 133 -21.99 6.15 29.06
C GLU A 133 -23.08 7.21 29.10
N VAL A 134 -23.07 8.11 30.09
CA VAL A 134 -23.97 9.27 30.16
C VAL A 134 -23.75 10.23 28.99
N GLU A 135 -22.51 10.58 28.66
CA GLU A 135 -22.22 11.41 27.48
C GLU A 135 -22.67 10.74 26.18
N THR A 136 -22.45 9.43 26.05
CA THR A 136 -22.87 8.65 24.88
C THR A 136 -24.39 8.57 24.78
N GLU A 137 -25.09 8.38 25.90
CA GLU A 137 -26.55 8.45 25.95
C GLU A 137 -27.06 9.84 25.63
N ILE A 138 -26.43 10.91 26.11
CA ILE A 138 -26.78 12.29 25.73
C ILE A 138 -26.59 12.49 24.22
N ILE A 139 -25.51 12.00 23.63
CA ILE A 139 -25.27 12.09 22.18
C ILE A 139 -26.29 11.27 21.41
N LEU A 140 -26.59 10.04 21.85
CA LEU A 140 -27.59 9.18 21.22
C LEU A 140 -28.99 9.73 21.40
N LYS A 141 -29.29 10.35 22.54
CA LYS A 141 -30.52 11.06 22.83
C LYS A 141 -30.62 12.30 21.96
N ILE A 142 -29.57 13.10 21.82
CA ILE A 142 -29.49 14.19 20.84
C ILE A 142 -29.66 13.64 19.42
N CYS A 143 -29.13 12.47 19.06
CA CYS A 143 -29.30 11.88 17.72
C CYS A 143 -30.67 11.23 17.49
N LYS A 144 -31.38 10.84 18.55
CA LYS A 144 -32.73 10.24 18.52
C LYS A 144 -33.84 11.30 18.70
N GLU A 145 -33.56 12.34 19.49
CA GLU A 145 -34.40 13.52 19.76
C GLU A 145 -34.14 14.65 18.77
N ASN A 146 -32.98 14.65 18.10
CA ASN A 146 -32.94 14.97 16.68
C ASN A 146 -33.72 13.86 15.98
N TYR A 147 -35.05 13.96 16.12
CA TYR A 147 -35.90 13.96 14.97
C TYR A 147 -35.05 14.38 13.77
N LEU A 148 -35.11 13.60 12.69
CA LEU A 148 -35.22 14.23 11.38
C LEU A 148 -36.13 15.42 11.63
N HIS A 149 -35.61 16.64 11.80
CA HIS A 149 -36.43 17.81 11.56
C HIS A 149 -37.06 17.45 10.23
N GLU A 150 -38.38 17.23 10.22
CA GLU A 150 -39.10 17.00 8.98
C GLU A 150 -38.51 18.02 8.05
N LYS A 151 -37.84 17.55 6.98
CA LYS A 151 -36.98 18.41 6.17
C LYS A 151 -37.79 19.65 5.92
N VAL A 152 -37.43 20.75 6.59
CA VAL A 152 -38.31 21.91 6.63
C VAL A 152 -38.35 22.33 5.19
N SER A 153 -39.54 22.18 4.59
CA SER A 153 -39.63 22.40 3.17
C SER A 153 -39.18 23.84 2.93
N ILE A 154 -38.54 24.09 1.79
CA ILE A 154 -38.12 25.45 1.44
C ILE A 154 -39.31 26.42 1.60
N GLN A 155 -40.53 25.93 1.36
CA GLN A 155 -41.75 26.69 1.56
C GLN A 155 -42.06 26.99 3.04
N GLU A 156 -41.88 26.04 3.96
CA GLU A 156 -42.03 26.27 5.40
C GLU A 156 -40.97 27.22 5.94
N LEU A 157 -39.72 27.11 5.48
CA LEU A 157 -38.66 28.04 5.87
C LEU A 157 -38.96 29.46 5.33
N LYS A 158 -39.43 29.58 4.07
CA LYS A 158 -39.95 30.86 3.51
C LYS A 158 -41.07 31.43 4.37
N ASN A 159 -42.01 30.58 4.78
CA ASN A 159 -43.15 30.99 5.59
C ASN A 159 -42.73 31.39 7.01
N ALA A 160 -41.73 30.73 7.59
CA ALA A 160 -41.18 31.07 8.90
C ALA A 160 -40.43 32.41 8.88
N VAL A 161 -39.59 32.63 7.86
CA VAL A 161 -38.85 33.89 7.69
C VAL A 161 -39.82 35.06 7.45
N LYS A 162 -40.87 34.87 6.65
CA LYS A 162 -41.94 35.87 6.46
C LYS A 162 -42.73 36.20 7.73
N LYS A 163 -42.75 35.29 8.71
CA LYS A 163 -43.45 35.47 9.99
C LYS A 163 -42.57 36.07 11.08
N LEU A 164 -41.31 36.40 10.80
CA LEU A 164 -40.45 37.08 11.77
C LEU A 164 -41.02 38.47 12.06
N ASN A 165 -41.13 38.80 13.35
CA ASN A 165 -41.61 40.10 13.79
C ASN A 165 -40.58 41.19 13.46
N THR A 166 -40.95 42.11 12.58
CA THR A 166 -40.16 43.28 12.19
C THR A 166 -40.10 44.33 13.31
N ASN A 167 -39.18 45.28 13.22
CA ASN A 167 -38.94 46.39 14.15
C ASN A 167 -38.54 45.97 15.56
N LYS A 168 -37.96 44.77 15.72
CA LYS A 168 -37.29 44.39 16.97
C LYS A 168 -35.87 44.94 17.02
N ALA A 169 -35.34 45.13 18.22
CA ALA A 169 -33.96 45.57 18.42
C ALA A 169 -32.97 44.61 17.72
N MET A 170 -31.93 45.18 17.13
CA MET A 170 -30.87 44.41 16.47
C MET A 170 -30.18 43.51 17.50
N ASP A 171 -29.69 42.36 17.06
CA ASP A 171 -28.84 41.53 17.92
C ASP A 171 -27.45 42.19 18.13
N PHE A 172 -26.58 41.50 18.88
CA PHE A 172 -25.22 41.97 19.15
C PHE A 172 -24.38 42.22 17.89
N TYR A 173 -24.74 41.62 16.75
CA TYR A 173 -24.05 41.74 15.47
C TYR A 173 -24.70 42.77 14.53
N GLY A 174 -25.73 43.49 14.99
CA GLY A 174 -26.48 44.43 14.15
C GLY A 174 -27.41 43.74 13.15
N ILE A 175 -27.72 42.46 13.34
CA ILE A 175 -28.62 41.71 12.48
C ILE A 175 -30.05 41.88 12.97
N THR A 176 -30.93 42.20 12.05
CA THR A 176 -32.38 42.38 12.27
C THR A 176 -33.19 41.29 11.59
N ALA A 177 -34.47 41.16 11.97
CA ALA A 177 -35.40 40.27 11.29
C ALA A 177 -35.53 40.62 9.80
N GLU A 178 -35.45 41.92 9.48
CA GLU A 178 -35.47 42.49 8.14
C GLU A 178 -34.30 41.97 7.30
N ASN A 179 -33.10 41.84 7.88
CA ASN A 179 -31.97 41.25 7.16
C ASN A 179 -32.27 39.83 6.70
N PHE A 180 -32.92 39.01 7.52
CA PHE A 180 -33.32 37.66 7.13
C PHE A 180 -34.45 37.66 6.11
N ILE A 181 -35.45 38.54 6.25
CA ILE A 181 -36.56 38.67 5.30
C ILE A 181 -36.05 39.06 3.91
N TYR A 182 -35.18 40.07 3.82
CA TYR A 182 -34.65 40.56 2.55
C TYR A 182 -33.60 39.61 1.94
N ALA A 183 -32.80 38.92 2.77
CA ALA A 183 -31.81 37.95 2.28
C ALA A 183 -32.40 36.55 2.02
N SER A 184 -33.66 36.31 2.38
CA SER A 184 -34.27 34.96 2.39
C SER A 184 -34.22 34.26 1.03
N GLU A 185 -34.49 34.97 -0.07
CA GLU A 185 -34.42 34.39 -1.41
C GLU A 185 -33.00 33.93 -1.74
N THR A 186 -31.98 34.71 -1.36
CA THR A 186 -30.56 34.41 -1.59
C THR A 186 -30.04 33.30 -0.65
N LEU A 187 -30.54 33.25 0.58
CA LEU A 187 -30.21 32.22 1.58
C LEU A 187 -30.82 30.86 1.23
N LEU A 188 -32.00 30.83 0.64
CA LEU A 188 -32.74 29.61 0.34
C LEU A 188 -32.35 28.93 -0.97
N GLU A 189 -31.79 29.68 -1.91
CA GLU A 189 -31.14 29.11 -3.11
C GLU A 189 -29.79 28.45 -2.77
N SER A 190 -29.28 28.65 -1.55
CA SER A 190 -27.94 28.23 -1.13
C SER A 190 -27.81 26.79 -0.61
N GLU A 191 -28.87 25.97 -0.57
CA GLU A 191 -28.73 24.52 -0.33
C GLU A 191 -28.02 23.78 -1.48
N ARG A 192 -27.91 24.42 -2.67
CA ARG A 192 -26.99 23.99 -3.73
C ARG A 192 -25.53 24.40 -3.51
N SER A 193 -25.25 25.08 -2.39
CA SER A 193 -23.99 25.79 -2.22
C SER A 193 -23.60 25.81 -0.75
N SER A 194 -23.30 24.64 -0.19
CA SER A 194 -22.48 24.64 1.03
C SER A 194 -21.26 25.54 0.77
N LEU A 195 -20.79 26.28 1.77
CA LEU A 195 -19.67 27.21 1.59
C LEU A 195 -18.48 26.47 0.97
N GLU A 196 -18.28 25.21 1.34
CA GLU A 196 -17.30 24.28 0.80
C GLU A 196 -17.50 24.03 -0.71
N TRP A 197 -18.74 23.86 -1.18
CA TRP A 197 -19.07 23.70 -2.60
C TRP A 197 -18.68 24.94 -3.41
N ARG A 198 -19.05 26.14 -2.94
CA ARG A 198 -18.70 27.40 -3.62
C ARG A 198 -17.20 27.63 -3.63
N ILE A 199 -16.52 27.26 -2.55
CA ILE A 199 -15.06 27.31 -2.48
C ILE A 199 -14.47 26.31 -3.48
N ALA A 200 -14.96 25.08 -3.55
CA ALA A 200 -14.48 24.07 -4.48
C ALA A 200 -14.65 24.49 -5.94
N GLU A 201 -15.86 24.92 -6.31
CA GLU A 201 -16.18 25.41 -7.65
C GLU A 201 -15.30 26.62 -8.02
N ARG A 202 -15.20 27.62 -7.14
CA ARG A 202 -14.36 28.81 -7.37
C ARG A 202 -12.90 28.44 -7.51
N GLN A 203 -12.37 27.52 -6.71
CA GLN A 203 -10.98 27.05 -6.82
C GLN A 203 -10.74 26.31 -8.14
N LEU A 204 -11.71 25.54 -8.63
CA LEU A 204 -11.64 24.85 -9.92
C LEU A 204 -11.71 25.81 -11.13
N GLN A 205 -12.45 26.93 -11.01
CA GLN A 205 -12.58 27.93 -12.08
C GLN A 205 -11.41 28.93 -12.13
N ILE A 206 -10.90 29.39 -10.98
CA ILE A 206 -9.89 30.46 -10.92
C ILE A 206 -8.48 29.94 -11.16
N LYS A 207 -8.16 28.73 -10.69
CA LYS A 207 -6.79 28.23 -10.69
C LYS A 207 -6.42 27.63 -12.05
N THR A 208 -5.25 27.99 -12.55
CA THR A 208 -4.67 27.39 -13.76
C THR A 208 -4.25 25.94 -13.48
N TYR A 209 -4.12 25.12 -14.53
CA TYR A 209 -3.69 23.73 -14.44
C TYR A 209 -2.27 23.57 -13.84
N SER A 210 -1.46 24.64 -13.88
CA SER A 210 -0.13 24.70 -13.26
C SER A 210 -0.13 24.99 -11.76
N SER A 211 -1.28 25.33 -11.16
CA SER A 211 -1.37 25.63 -9.72
C SER A 211 -1.16 24.37 -8.87
N ASN A 212 -0.48 24.53 -7.73
CA ASN A 212 -0.32 23.50 -6.68
C ASN A 212 -1.55 23.41 -5.75
N SER A 213 -2.76 23.63 -6.29
CA SER A 213 -3.99 23.57 -5.50
C SER A 213 -4.48 22.14 -5.47
N TRP A 214 -4.96 21.69 -4.29
CA TRP A 214 -5.54 20.36 -4.13
C TRP A 214 -6.66 20.07 -5.15
N PHE A 215 -7.50 21.07 -5.47
CA PHE A 215 -8.57 20.94 -6.46
C PHE A 215 -8.04 20.73 -7.89
N ILE A 216 -6.92 21.38 -8.24
CA ILE A 216 -6.28 21.20 -9.54
C ILE A 216 -5.60 19.84 -9.64
N ASP A 217 -5.01 19.34 -8.54
CA ASP A 217 -4.49 17.98 -8.49
C ASP A 217 -5.60 16.93 -8.60
N LEU A 218 -6.75 17.17 -7.97
CA LEU A 218 -7.94 16.33 -8.15
C LEU A 218 -8.40 16.34 -9.62
N LYS A 219 -8.47 17.51 -10.26
CA LYS A 219 -8.82 17.65 -11.68
C LYS A 219 -7.82 16.92 -12.60
N LYS A 220 -6.51 17.01 -12.32
CA LYS A 220 -5.46 16.26 -13.02
C LYS A 220 -5.66 14.74 -12.89
N ILE A 221 -5.93 14.26 -11.68
CA ILE A 221 -6.18 12.84 -11.40
C ILE A 221 -7.42 12.37 -12.16
N CYS A 222 -8.50 13.14 -12.10
CA CYS A 222 -9.74 12.80 -12.78
C CYS A 222 -9.56 12.80 -14.30
N GLY A 223 -8.86 13.79 -14.87
CA GLY A 223 -8.49 13.80 -16.28
C GLY A 223 -7.64 12.60 -16.69
N LYS A 224 -6.65 12.21 -15.87
CA LYS A 224 -5.81 11.03 -16.12
C LYS A 224 -6.63 9.74 -16.21
N TYR A 225 -7.63 9.58 -15.34
CA TYR A 225 -8.45 8.37 -15.27
C TYR A 225 -9.77 8.46 -16.04
N ASP A 226 -9.91 9.43 -16.95
CA ASP A 226 -11.12 9.63 -17.76
C ASP A 226 -12.39 9.78 -16.89
N ILE A 227 -12.27 10.55 -15.81
CA ILE A 227 -13.37 10.96 -14.95
C ILE A 227 -13.72 12.40 -15.35
N ILE A 228 -14.42 12.55 -16.47
CA ILE A 228 -14.61 13.83 -17.16
C ILE A 228 -15.67 14.71 -16.47
N GLU A 229 -16.55 14.12 -15.66
CA GLU A 229 -17.77 14.79 -15.18
C GLU A 229 -17.86 14.75 -13.65
N ILE A 230 -16.85 15.28 -12.95
CA ILE A 230 -16.87 15.35 -11.48
C ILE A 230 -18.10 16.15 -11.02
N GLU A 231 -18.46 17.19 -11.77
CA GLU A 231 -19.56 18.09 -11.51
C GLU A 231 -20.90 17.36 -11.44
N GLN A 232 -21.13 16.35 -12.29
CA GLN A 232 -22.36 15.55 -12.25
C GLN A 232 -22.51 14.77 -10.95
N TYR A 233 -21.40 14.38 -10.33
CA TYR A 233 -21.39 13.71 -9.03
C TYR A 233 -21.50 14.68 -7.87
N LEU A 234 -21.37 16.00 -8.09
CA LEU A 234 -21.72 17.02 -7.10
C LEU A 234 -23.23 17.19 -7.03
N ASP A 235 -23.93 17.17 -8.18
CA ASP A 235 -25.39 17.30 -8.24
C ASP A 235 -26.10 16.05 -7.71
N LYS A 236 -25.54 14.87 -7.96
CA LYS A 236 -26.04 13.59 -7.46
C LYS A 236 -24.90 12.82 -6.77
N PRO A 237 -24.64 13.09 -5.49
CA PRO A 237 -23.54 12.46 -4.78
C PRO A 237 -23.74 10.95 -4.70
N LEU A 238 -22.72 10.22 -5.16
CA LEU A 238 -22.65 8.77 -4.98
C LEU A 238 -22.41 8.44 -3.51
N THR A 239 -22.95 7.33 -3.05
CA THR A 239 -22.57 6.81 -1.73
C THR A 239 -21.07 6.49 -1.73
N LYS A 240 -20.45 6.51 -0.54
CA LYS A 240 -19.02 6.19 -0.38
C LYS A 240 -18.60 4.87 -1.04
N ILE A 241 -19.47 3.86 -1.01
CA ILE A 241 -19.22 2.53 -1.60
C ILE A 241 -19.27 2.60 -3.13
N GLU A 242 -20.29 3.25 -3.68
CA GLU A 242 -20.43 3.45 -5.13
C GLU A 242 -19.27 4.26 -5.70
N TRP A 243 -18.87 5.32 -4.99
CA TRP A 243 -17.73 6.16 -5.35
C TRP A 243 -16.43 5.36 -5.42
N LYS A 244 -16.14 4.56 -4.37
CA LYS A 244 -14.98 3.67 -4.37
C LYS A 244 -15.00 2.70 -5.54
N ARG A 245 -16.13 2.02 -5.77
CA ARG A 245 -16.29 1.06 -6.87
C ARG A 245 -16.11 1.72 -8.23
N PHE A 246 -16.67 2.92 -8.42
CA PHE A 246 -16.54 3.71 -9.64
C PHE A 246 -15.08 4.11 -9.92
N ILE A 247 -14.41 4.70 -8.92
CA ILE A 247 -13.00 5.10 -9.02
C ILE A 247 -12.12 3.88 -9.30
N THR A 248 -12.28 2.79 -8.55
CA THR A 248 -11.50 1.56 -8.76
C THR A 248 -11.68 1.03 -10.19
N LYS A 249 -12.92 1.01 -10.71
CA LYS A 249 -13.19 0.59 -12.09
C LYS A 249 -12.48 1.48 -13.11
N LYS A 250 -12.52 2.81 -12.95
CA LYS A 250 -11.86 3.76 -13.85
C LYS A 250 -10.34 3.64 -13.80
N ILE A 251 -9.75 3.54 -12.61
CA ILE A 251 -8.31 3.33 -12.42
C ILE A 251 -7.87 2.00 -13.03
N HIS A 252 -8.60 0.91 -12.77
CA HIS A 252 -8.28 -0.41 -13.32
C HIS A 252 -8.33 -0.40 -14.85
N LYS A 253 -9.38 0.18 -15.44
CA LYS A 253 -9.49 0.30 -16.89
C LYS A 253 -8.32 1.07 -17.49
N TYR A 254 -7.98 2.23 -16.93
CA TYR A 254 -6.83 3.02 -17.39
C TYR A 254 -5.54 2.20 -17.42
N TRP A 255 -5.23 1.50 -16.31
CA TRP A 255 -4.01 0.70 -16.23
C TRP A 255 -4.05 -0.54 -17.11
N GLU A 256 -5.22 -1.17 -17.27
CA GLU A 256 -5.40 -2.28 -18.20
C GLU A 256 -5.09 -1.82 -19.64
N ASP A 257 -5.64 -0.67 -20.05
CA ASP A 257 -5.44 -0.10 -21.39
C ASP A 257 -3.97 0.36 -21.60
N ASP A 258 -3.35 1.02 -20.62
CA ASP A 258 -1.94 1.44 -20.66
C ASP A 258 -0.99 0.24 -20.74
N ILE A 259 -1.20 -0.79 -19.92
CA ILE A 259 -0.38 -2.01 -19.94
C ILE A 259 -0.54 -2.72 -21.28
N LYS A 260 -1.78 -2.94 -21.76
CA LYS A 260 -2.02 -3.57 -23.07
C LYS A 260 -1.34 -2.81 -24.21
N THR A 261 -1.40 -1.48 -24.17
CA THR A 261 -0.76 -0.63 -25.18
C THR A 261 0.76 -0.78 -25.14
N LYS A 262 1.37 -0.73 -23.95
CA LYS A 262 2.82 -0.93 -23.78
C LYS A 262 3.25 -2.33 -24.20
N MET A 263 2.49 -3.37 -23.83
CA MET A 263 2.80 -4.77 -24.14
C MET A 263 2.91 -5.03 -25.65
N LYS A 264 2.14 -4.33 -26.49
CA LYS A 264 2.28 -4.43 -27.96
C LYS A 264 3.69 -4.08 -28.46
N GLY A 265 4.42 -3.24 -27.73
CA GLY A 265 5.81 -2.89 -28.04
C GLY A 265 6.86 -3.89 -27.55
N TYR A 266 6.49 -4.90 -26.76
CA TYR A 266 7.43 -5.86 -26.16
C TYR A 266 7.17 -7.28 -26.68
N SER A 267 7.87 -7.66 -27.75
CA SER A 267 7.82 -9.02 -28.32
C SER A 267 8.23 -10.12 -27.31
N THR A 268 9.04 -9.75 -26.31
CA THR A 268 9.45 -10.63 -25.21
C THR A 268 8.30 -11.07 -24.30
N LEU A 269 7.19 -10.31 -24.27
CA LEU A 269 6.00 -10.61 -23.48
C LEU A 269 4.97 -11.47 -24.21
N LYS A 270 5.30 -12.04 -25.39
CA LYS A 270 4.37 -12.84 -26.19
C LYS A 270 3.76 -14.06 -25.47
N TYR A 271 4.42 -14.56 -24.42
CA TYR A 271 3.92 -15.68 -23.61
C TYR A 271 3.10 -15.23 -22.39
N LEU A 272 3.16 -13.95 -22.03
CA LEU A 272 2.32 -13.39 -20.98
C LEU A 272 0.91 -13.18 -21.53
N ASN A 273 -0.08 -13.84 -20.91
CA ASN A 273 -1.47 -13.58 -21.27
C ASN A 273 -1.81 -12.14 -20.83
N CYS A 274 -2.16 -11.29 -21.80
CA CYS A 274 -2.49 -9.89 -21.58
C CYS A 274 -3.87 -9.69 -20.93
N GLU A 275 -4.64 -10.77 -20.81
CA GLU A 275 -5.96 -10.78 -20.18
C GLU A 275 -5.85 -10.80 -18.65
N TYR A 276 -5.26 -9.74 -18.11
CA TYR A 276 -5.01 -9.60 -16.68
C TYR A 276 -5.92 -8.53 -16.05
N ASP A 277 -6.54 -8.89 -14.92
CA ASP A 277 -7.31 -7.98 -14.10
C ASP A 277 -6.36 -7.22 -13.15
N ILE A 278 -6.29 -5.89 -13.29
CA ILE A 278 -5.54 -5.03 -12.38
C ILE A 278 -5.97 -5.28 -10.92
N GLY A 279 -4.99 -5.44 -10.03
CA GLY A 279 -5.21 -5.65 -8.60
C GLY A 279 -5.42 -7.10 -8.19
N ARG A 280 -5.43 -8.06 -9.13
CA ARG A 280 -5.45 -9.51 -8.82
C ARG A 280 -4.07 -10.12 -9.02
N ILE A 281 -3.72 -11.20 -8.33
CA ILE A 281 -2.44 -11.88 -8.61
C ILE A 281 -2.62 -12.72 -9.88
N HIS A 282 -1.66 -12.67 -10.81
CA HIS A 282 -1.69 -13.50 -12.01
C HIS A 282 -1.76 -14.99 -11.60
N PRO A 283 -2.62 -15.84 -12.21
CA PRO A 283 -2.78 -17.24 -11.78
C PRO A 283 -1.48 -18.04 -11.74
N LEU A 284 -0.56 -17.80 -12.69
CA LEU A 284 0.79 -18.36 -12.66
C LEU A 284 1.62 -18.00 -11.42
N LEU A 285 1.33 -16.91 -10.72
CA LEU A 285 2.05 -16.49 -9.52
C LEU A 285 1.37 -16.99 -8.24
N LYS A 286 0.16 -17.57 -8.33
CA LYS A 286 -0.47 -18.23 -7.20
C LYS A 286 0.36 -19.47 -6.81
N THR A 287 0.72 -19.58 -5.54
CA THR A 287 1.37 -20.77 -4.97
C THR A 287 0.52 -21.27 -3.82
N THR A 288 0.23 -22.57 -3.80
CA THR A 288 -0.54 -23.21 -2.73
C THR A 288 0.30 -23.48 -1.47
N SER A 289 1.62 -23.41 -1.56
CA SER A 289 2.52 -23.65 -0.43
C SER A 289 3.65 -22.62 -0.35
N ALA A 290 4.08 -22.30 0.87
CA ALA A 290 5.27 -21.49 1.16
C ALA A 290 6.59 -22.29 0.98
N ASN A 291 6.59 -23.35 0.15
CA ASN A 291 7.75 -24.20 -0.06
C ASN A 291 8.82 -23.43 -0.86
N ILE A 292 10.02 -23.28 -0.28
CA ILE A 292 11.16 -22.59 -0.89
C ILE A 292 11.49 -23.14 -2.29
N THR A 293 11.35 -24.44 -2.50
CA THR A 293 11.59 -25.08 -3.79
C THR A 293 10.57 -24.63 -4.83
N GLU A 294 9.29 -24.52 -4.46
CA GLU A 294 8.25 -23.99 -5.35
C GLU A 294 8.44 -22.51 -5.66
N ILE A 295 8.87 -21.71 -4.67
CA ILE A 295 9.21 -20.29 -4.87
C ILE A 295 10.37 -20.15 -5.88
N LYS A 296 11.39 -21.00 -5.78
CA LYS A 296 12.51 -21.03 -6.75
C LYS A 296 12.02 -21.39 -8.16
N LYS A 297 11.19 -22.42 -8.30
CA LYS A 297 10.59 -22.80 -9.59
C LYS A 297 9.75 -21.65 -10.18
N LEU A 298 8.96 -20.99 -9.34
CA LEU A 298 8.14 -19.85 -9.74
C LEU A 298 8.99 -18.69 -10.26
N SER A 299 10.10 -18.38 -9.60
CA SER A 299 11.03 -17.34 -10.04
C SER A 299 11.54 -17.60 -11.47
N ILE A 300 11.91 -18.86 -11.77
CA ILE A 300 12.36 -19.24 -13.11
C ILE A 300 11.21 -19.15 -14.14
N CYS A 301 10.03 -19.66 -13.81
CA CYS A 301 8.85 -19.56 -14.67
C CYS A 301 8.51 -18.09 -14.99
N THR A 302 8.53 -17.22 -13.97
CA THR A 302 8.28 -15.78 -14.13
C THR A 302 9.28 -15.14 -15.10
N LYS A 303 10.55 -15.54 -15.06
CA LYS A 303 11.57 -15.05 -16.00
C LYS A 303 11.26 -15.44 -17.45
N PHE A 304 10.75 -16.65 -17.69
CA PHE A 304 10.33 -17.06 -19.03
C PHE A 304 9.11 -16.29 -19.52
N VAL A 305 8.08 -16.18 -18.68
CA VAL A 305 6.82 -15.49 -19.02
C VAL A 305 7.05 -14.01 -19.34
N THR A 306 7.92 -13.36 -18.57
CA THR A 306 8.28 -11.94 -18.76
C THR A 306 9.39 -11.72 -19.80
N GLY A 307 9.91 -12.79 -20.40
CA GLY A 307 11.02 -12.72 -21.36
C GLY A 307 12.33 -12.19 -20.78
N THR A 308 12.51 -12.24 -19.45
CA THR A 308 13.73 -11.83 -18.75
C THR A 308 14.70 -12.99 -18.49
N TYR A 309 14.36 -14.21 -18.93
CA TYR A 309 15.28 -15.35 -18.89
C TYR A 309 16.33 -15.25 -19.99
N ILE A 310 17.57 -14.92 -19.62
CA ILE A 310 18.65 -14.62 -20.57
C ILE A 310 19.28 -15.91 -21.14
N LEU A 311 19.02 -16.17 -22.41
CA LEU A 311 19.67 -17.21 -23.22
C LEU A 311 20.88 -16.65 -24.00
N GLN A 312 21.73 -17.51 -24.55
CA GLN A 312 22.88 -17.07 -25.36
C GLN A 312 22.46 -16.28 -26.59
N SER A 313 21.35 -16.65 -27.24
CA SER A 313 20.78 -15.88 -28.36
C SER A 313 20.48 -14.44 -27.94
N ASN A 314 19.81 -14.24 -26.80
CA ASN A 314 19.55 -12.90 -26.26
C ASN A 314 20.85 -12.17 -25.92
N LYS A 315 21.85 -12.86 -25.34
CA LYS A 315 23.15 -12.21 -25.06
C LYS A 315 23.83 -11.76 -26.35
N ALA A 316 23.79 -12.56 -27.41
CA ALA A 316 24.35 -12.20 -28.70
C ALA A 316 23.64 -11.01 -29.34
N GLU A 317 22.31 -10.95 -29.21
CA GLU A 317 21.48 -9.87 -29.77
C GLU A 317 21.69 -8.52 -29.07
N TYR A 318 21.82 -8.52 -27.73
CA TYR A 318 21.86 -7.28 -26.94
C TYR A 318 23.25 -6.89 -26.42
N SER A 319 24.28 -7.71 -26.64
CA SER A 319 25.66 -7.38 -26.25
C SER A 319 26.33 -6.54 -27.32
N ASN A 320 27.06 -5.49 -26.91
CA ASN A 320 27.95 -4.74 -27.80
C ASN A 320 29.18 -5.55 -28.23
N TYR A 321 29.41 -6.71 -27.62
CA TYR A 321 30.53 -7.61 -27.92
C TYR A 321 30.04 -8.83 -28.69
N ALA A 322 30.87 -9.30 -29.64
CA ALA A 322 30.65 -10.55 -30.36
C ALA A 322 30.51 -11.71 -29.37
N THR A 323 29.26 -12.09 -29.07
CA THR A 323 28.92 -13.15 -28.14
C THR A 323 28.37 -14.31 -28.96
N ASN A 324 28.88 -15.52 -28.73
CA ASN A 324 28.43 -16.70 -29.47
C ASN A 324 26.98 -17.06 -29.04
N PRO A 325 26.00 -17.06 -29.97
CA PRO A 325 24.60 -17.40 -29.67
C PRO A 325 24.36 -18.89 -29.40
N MET A 326 25.35 -19.76 -29.66
CA MET A 326 25.22 -21.21 -29.55
C MET A 326 24.89 -21.69 -28.13
N CYS A 327 23.99 -22.65 -28.04
CA CYS A 327 23.58 -23.33 -26.82
C CYS A 327 24.76 -23.96 -26.10
N ARG A 328 25.04 -23.51 -24.87
CA ARG A 328 26.17 -24.02 -24.07
C ARG A 328 25.99 -25.46 -23.59
N LEU A 329 24.80 -26.03 -23.74
CA LEU A 329 24.51 -27.42 -23.37
C LEU A 329 24.90 -28.41 -24.46
N CYS A 330 24.63 -28.09 -25.73
CA CYS A 330 24.86 -29.00 -26.86
C CYS A 330 25.92 -28.50 -27.85
N ASN A 331 26.17 -27.18 -27.88
CA ASN A 331 27.01 -26.49 -28.87
C ASN A 331 26.68 -26.84 -30.33
N LYS A 332 25.39 -27.03 -30.66
CA LYS A 332 24.94 -27.41 -32.02
C LYS A 332 24.09 -26.35 -32.73
N ALA A 333 23.34 -25.55 -31.98
CA ALA A 333 22.42 -24.54 -32.51
C ALA A 333 22.32 -23.36 -31.55
N ASP A 334 21.75 -22.25 -32.01
CA ASP A 334 21.49 -21.07 -31.19
C ASP A 334 20.59 -21.39 -29.99
N GLU A 335 20.91 -20.84 -28.83
CA GLU A 335 20.13 -21.03 -27.61
C GLU A 335 18.86 -20.16 -27.65
N THR A 336 17.91 -20.47 -28.52
CA THR A 336 16.58 -19.86 -28.51
C THR A 336 15.70 -20.50 -27.43
N ILE A 337 14.55 -19.89 -27.10
CA ILE A 337 13.59 -20.47 -26.16
C ILE A 337 13.10 -21.83 -26.66
N GLU A 338 12.80 -21.93 -27.96
CA GLU A 338 12.41 -23.18 -28.61
C GLU A 338 13.52 -24.24 -28.51
N HIS A 339 14.76 -23.87 -28.83
CA HIS A 339 15.87 -24.81 -28.72
C HIS A 339 16.04 -25.29 -27.26
N PHE A 340 16.04 -24.35 -26.32
CA PHE A 340 16.25 -24.66 -24.91
C PHE A 340 15.15 -25.54 -24.31
N ILE A 341 13.89 -25.23 -24.60
CA ILE A 341 12.73 -25.93 -24.05
C ILE A 341 12.42 -27.21 -24.82
N LEU A 342 12.54 -27.26 -26.15
CA LEU A 342 12.02 -28.35 -26.99
C LEU A 342 13.07 -29.14 -27.78
N LEU A 343 14.20 -28.56 -28.18
CA LEU A 343 15.09 -29.20 -29.17
C LEU A 343 16.45 -29.66 -28.62
N CYS A 344 16.96 -29.06 -27.55
CA CYS A 344 18.29 -29.35 -27.02
C CYS A 344 18.45 -30.85 -26.68
N GLU A 345 19.37 -31.53 -27.37
CA GLU A 345 19.57 -32.98 -27.24
C GLU A 345 20.09 -33.36 -25.84
N THR A 346 20.98 -32.54 -25.26
CA THR A 346 21.59 -32.77 -23.95
C THR A 346 20.55 -32.87 -22.82
N THR A 347 19.38 -32.26 -22.99
CA THR A 347 18.27 -32.28 -22.03
C THR A 347 17.10 -33.16 -22.48
N SER A 348 17.24 -33.89 -23.59
CA SER A 348 16.16 -34.68 -24.20
C SER A 348 15.54 -35.69 -23.23
N GLN A 349 16.36 -36.48 -22.53
CA GLN A 349 15.86 -37.49 -21.59
C GLN A 349 15.02 -36.88 -20.45
N ILE A 350 15.48 -35.77 -19.87
CA ILE A 350 14.76 -35.05 -18.82
C ILE A 350 13.42 -34.53 -19.36
N ARG A 351 13.49 -33.88 -20.53
CA ARG A 351 12.38 -33.22 -21.18
C ARG A 351 11.27 -34.20 -21.58
N SER A 352 11.60 -35.29 -22.28
CA SER A 352 10.62 -36.22 -22.85
C SER A 352 9.67 -36.77 -21.78
N SER A 353 10.20 -37.11 -20.60
CA SER A 353 9.39 -37.64 -19.49
C SER A 353 8.34 -36.65 -18.96
N LEU A 354 8.69 -35.36 -18.91
CA LEU A 354 7.80 -34.31 -18.39
C LEU A 354 6.86 -33.77 -19.48
N ILE A 355 7.33 -33.64 -20.73
CA ILE A 355 6.51 -33.18 -21.85
C ILE A 355 5.34 -34.14 -22.08
N VAL A 356 5.56 -35.46 -22.03
CA VAL A 356 4.46 -36.43 -22.18
C VAL A 356 3.38 -36.22 -21.11
N LYS A 357 3.77 -35.95 -19.86
CA LYS A 357 2.83 -35.66 -18.76
C LYS A 357 2.11 -34.32 -18.94
N ILE A 358 2.84 -33.29 -19.38
CA ILE A 358 2.27 -31.95 -19.66
C ILE A 358 1.27 -32.04 -20.81
N LEU A 359 1.58 -32.77 -21.89
CA LEU A 359 0.66 -32.98 -23.01
C LEU A 359 -0.57 -33.78 -22.58
N HIS A 360 -0.40 -34.80 -21.76
CA HIS A 360 -1.52 -35.57 -21.22
C HIS A 360 -2.45 -34.67 -20.38
N GLU A 361 -1.93 -33.98 -19.37
CA GLU A 361 -2.76 -33.07 -18.54
C GLU A 361 -3.32 -31.90 -19.35
N GLY A 362 -2.54 -31.36 -20.28
CA GLY A 362 -2.95 -30.32 -21.21
C GLY A 362 -4.15 -30.77 -22.06
N SER A 363 -4.12 -31.99 -22.59
CA SER A 363 -5.23 -32.53 -23.41
C SER A 363 -6.54 -32.68 -22.64
N LEU A 364 -6.46 -32.95 -21.32
CA LEU A 364 -7.64 -33.13 -20.46
C LEU A 364 -8.29 -31.79 -20.10
N VAL A 365 -7.50 -30.71 -20.09
CA VAL A 365 -7.96 -29.34 -19.77
C VAL A 365 -8.37 -28.60 -21.05
N LEU A 366 -7.55 -28.71 -22.10
CA LEU A 366 -7.62 -27.94 -23.33
C LEU A 366 -8.25 -28.75 -24.46
N ALA A 367 -9.17 -29.67 -24.16
CA ALA A 367 -9.75 -30.62 -25.13
C ALA A 367 -10.35 -29.98 -26.42
N ARG A 368 -10.53 -28.66 -26.45
CA ARG A 368 -11.01 -27.89 -27.62
C ARG A 368 -9.89 -27.27 -28.46
N GLU A 369 -8.70 -27.11 -27.92
CA GLU A 369 -7.55 -26.49 -28.58
C GLU A 369 -6.65 -27.60 -29.14
N SER A 370 -6.56 -27.73 -30.47
CA SER A 370 -5.56 -28.60 -31.05
C SER A 370 -4.20 -27.91 -30.96
N LEU A 371 -3.34 -28.39 -30.05
CA LEU A 371 -1.95 -27.95 -29.94
C LEU A 371 -1.17 -28.46 -31.17
N GLN A 372 -1.26 -27.76 -32.29
CA GLN A 372 -0.71 -28.21 -33.57
C GLN A 372 0.72 -27.72 -33.80
N THR A 373 1.14 -26.63 -33.15
CA THR A 373 2.46 -26.03 -33.42
C THR A 373 3.42 -26.11 -32.23
N PRO A 374 4.76 -26.11 -32.48
CA PRO A 374 5.75 -25.99 -31.41
C PRO A 374 5.57 -24.72 -30.57
N ILE A 375 5.11 -23.63 -31.20
CA ILE A 375 4.80 -22.37 -30.51
C ILE A 375 3.71 -22.59 -29.47
N ASP A 376 2.69 -23.40 -29.80
CA ASP A 376 1.60 -23.64 -28.88
C ASP A 376 2.06 -24.40 -27.64
N LEU A 377 2.94 -25.39 -27.84
CA LEU A 377 3.54 -26.18 -26.77
C LEU A 377 4.48 -25.35 -25.89
N ILE A 378 5.29 -24.46 -26.47
CA ILE A 378 6.13 -23.54 -25.68
C ILE A 378 5.26 -22.64 -24.83
N THR A 379 4.20 -22.09 -25.42
CA THR A 379 3.27 -21.20 -24.72
C THR A 379 2.55 -21.94 -23.60
N LEU A 380 2.12 -23.19 -23.83
CA LEU A 380 1.56 -24.06 -22.79
C LEU A 380 2.56 -24.31 -21.65
N ILE A 381 3.81 -24.64 -21.96
CA ILE A 381 4.85 -24.91 -20.96
C ILE A 381 5.20 -23.65 -20.16
N ILE A 382 5.27 -22.48 -20.79
CA ILE A 382 5.62 -21.22 -20.13
C ILE A 382 4.43 -20.68 -19.33
N ASN A 383 3.23 -20.71 -19.91
CA ASN A 383 2.01 -20.17 -19.33
C ASN A 383 0.77 -21.00 -19.68
N PRO A 384 0.43 -22.02 -18.88
CA PRO A 384 -0.77 -22.82 -19.11
C PRO A 384 -2.09 -22.04 -19.11
N TYR A 385 -2.11 -20.84 -18.51
CA TYR A 385 -3.30 -19.97 -18.49
C TYR A 385 -3.47 -19.14 -19.77
N HIS A 386 -2.55 -19.24 -20.74
CA HIS A 386 -2.65 -18.50 -21.99
C HIS A 386 -3.87 -18.89 -22.82
N TYR A 387 -4.25 -20.16 -22.79
CA TYR A 387 -5.38 -20.71 -23.55
C TYR A 387 -6.70 -20.71 -22.78
N LEU A 388 -6.71 -20.26 -21.51
CA LEU A 388 -7.93 -20.29 -20.73
C LEU A 388 -8.74 -18.99 -20.95
N PRO A 389 -10.04 -19.08 -21.26
CA PRO A 389 -10.88 -17.89 -21.36
C PRO A 389 -11.07 -17.24 -19.99
N LYS A 390 -11.27 -15.91 -19.95
CA LYS A 390 -11.46 -15.11 -18.71
C LYS A 390 -12.49 -15.67 -17.73
N LYS A 391 -13.53 -16.34 -18.24
CA LYS A 391 -14.62 -16.93 -17.45
C LYS A 391 -14.62 -18.44 -17.65
N MET A 392 -13.75 -19.15 -16.94
CA MET A 392 -13.79 -20.60 -16.86
C MET A 392 -14.56 -21.09 -15.64
N CYS A 393 -15.01 -22.35 -15.73
CA CYS A 393 -15.42 -23.10 -14.54
C CYS A 393 -14.21 -23.23 -13.60
N LYS A 394 -14.48 -23.04 -12.31
CA LYS A 394 -13.47 -23.15 -11.24
C LYS A 394 -12.73 -24.49 -11.28
N ASP A 395 -13.42 -25.58 -11.64
CA ASP A 395 -12.81 -26.92 -11.73
C ASP A 395 -11.65 -26.98 -12.74
N VAL A 396 -11.75 -26.23 -13.85
CA VAL A 396 -10.69 -26.19 -14.84
C VAL A 396 -9.53 -25.33 -14.37
N GLU A 397 -9.80 -24.17 -13.73
CA GLU A 397 -8.76 -23.34 -13.12
C GLU A 397 -7.99 -24.14 -12.05
N ASP A 398 -8.72 -24.84 -11.17
CA ASP A 398 -8.15 -25.68 -10.11
C ASP A 398 -7.33 -26.83 -10.71
N ARG A 399 -7.81 -27.47 -11.77
CA ARG A 399 -7.06 -28.53 -12.45
C ARG A 399 -5.76 -28.01 -13.05
N VAL A 400 -5.79 -26.87 -13.73
CA VAL A 400 -4.59 -26.24 -14.29
C VAL A 400 -3.61 -25.86 -13.19
N GLY A 401 -4.10 -25.21 -12.13
CA GLY A 401 -3.30 -24.77 -10.99
C GLY A 401 -2.65 -25.91 -10.21
N ASN A 402 -3.38 -27.02 -10.02
CA ASN A 402 -2.95 -28.12 -9.16
C ASN A 402 -2.17 -29.22 -9.90
N HIS A 403 -2.39 -29.41 -11.21
CA HIS A 403 -1.77 -30.51 -11.96
C HIS A 403 -0.82 -30.02 -13.06
N LEU A 404 -1.29 -29.11 -13.93
CA LEU A 404 -0.53 -28.72 -15.11
C LEU A 404 0.61 -27.72 -14.80
N VAL A 405 0.32 -26.69 -13.99
CA VAL A 405 1.30 -25.66 -13.60
C VAL A 405 2.51 -26.25 -12.86
N PRO A 406 2.36 -27.16 -11.88
CA PRO A 406 3.50 -27.77 -11.20
C PRO A 406 4.42 -28.55 -12.16
N LEU A 407 3.85 -29.28 -13.13
CA LEU A 407 4.64 -30.00 -14.13
C LEU A 407 5.44 -29.05 -15.02
N CYS A 408 4.80 -27.96 -15.48
CA CYS A 408 5.44 -26.93 -16.29
C CYS A 408 6.59 -26.23 -15.54
N ARG A 409 6.33 -25.82 -14.30
CA ARG A 409 7.34 -25.23 -13.40
C ARG A 409 8.51 -26.20 -13.14
N GLN A 410 8.22 -27.48 -12.91
CA GLN A 410 9.23 -28.51 -12.70
C GLN A 410 10.14 -28.68 -13.92
N LEU A 411 9.57 -28.72 -15.12
CA LEU A 411 10.32 -28.81 -16.37
C LEU A 411 11.28 -27.62 -16.52
N LEU A 412 10.75 -26.39 -16.47
CA LEU A 412 11.56 -25.17 -16.63
C LEU A 412 12.67 -25.08 -15.58
N TYR A 413 12.39 -25.43 -14.33
CA TYR A 413 13.38 -25.41 -13.27
C TYR A 413 14.47 -26.46 -13.46
N THR A 414 14.12 -27.68 -13.89
CA THR A 414 15.10 -28.75 -14.09
C THR A 414 16.02 -28.43 -15.27
N LEU A 415 15.47 -27.87 -16.35
CA LEU A 415 16.26 -27.36 -17.48
C LEU A 415 17.18 -26.22 -17.03
N HIS A 416 16.67 -25.27 -16.25
CA HIS A 416 17.46 -24.16 -15.70
C HIS A 416 18.63 -24.66 -14.84
N SER A 417 18.38 -25.56 -13.89
CA SER A 417 19.41 -26.13 -13.01
C SER A 417 20.50 -26.84 -13.83
N LYS A 418 20.10 -27.66 -14.82
CA LYS A 418 21.06 -28.34 -15.69
C LYS A 418 21.94 -27.38 -16.47
N ARG A 419 21.35 -26.29 -16.99
CA ARG A 419 22.08 -25.22 -17.66
C ARG A 419 23.06 -24.53 -16.72
N TYR A 420 22.60 -24.18 -15.52
CA TYR A 420 23.41 -23.50 -14.51
C TYR A 420 24.63 -24.34 -14.10
N ASP A 421 24.45 -25.64 -13.91
CA ASP A 421 25.55 -26.57 -13.59
C ASP A 421 26.63 -26.62 -14.67
N VAL A 422 26.23 -26.55 -15.94
CA VAL A 422 27.17 -26.56 -17.08
C VAL A 422 27.93 -25.23 -17.15
N LEU A 423 27.24 -24.11 -16.96
CA LEU A 423 27.85 -22.79 -17.00
C LEU A 423 28.85 -22.59 -15.84
N THR A 424 28.48 -22.94 -14.61
CA THR A 424 29.35 -22.80 -13.44
C THR A 424 30.59 -23.70 -13.50
N LYS A 425 30.46 -24.91 -14.06
CA LYS A 425 31.61 -25.80 -14.32
C LYS A 425 32.53 -25.29 -15.42
N ALA A 426 32.02 -24.53 -16.38
CA ALA A 426 32.83 -23.91 -17.42
C ALA A 426 33.65 -22.73 -16.85
N ASP A 427 33.03 -21.87 -16.05
CA ASP A 427 33.67 -20.69 -15.46
C ASP A 427 34.81 -21.08 -14.50
N THR A 428 34.60 -22.13 -13.70
CA THR A 428 35.64 -22.66 -12.79
C THR A 428 36.84 -23.26 -13.52
N LYS A 429 36.67 -23.78 -14.74
CA LYS A 429 37.79 -24.24 -15.58
C LYS A 429 38.53 -23.08 -16.24
N ALA A 430 37.82 -22.02 -16.63
CA ALA A 430 38.43 -20.84 -17.23
C ALA A 430 39.33 -20.09 -16.24
N ASN A 431 38.90 -19.92 -14.98
CA ASN A 431 39.67 -19.23 -13.94
C ASN A 431 40.90 -20.01 -13.42
N ARG A 432 41.07 -21.28 -13.83
CA ARG A 432 42.24 -22.11 -13.47
C ARG A 432 43.33 -22.11 -14.54
N LYS A 433 43.06 -21.53 -15.70
CA LYS A 433 44.02 -21.29 -16.77
C LYS A 433 44.43 -19.84 -16.73
#